data_AF-A0A1X0DK38-F1
#
_entry.id   AF-A0A1X0DK38-F1
#
_cell.length_a   1.000
_cell.length_b   1.000
_cell.length_c   1.000
_cell.angle_alpha   90.00
_cell.angle_beta   90.00
_cell.angle_gamma   90.00
#
_symmetry.space_group_name_H-M   'P 1'
#
loop_
_entity.id
_entity.type
_entity.pdbx_description
1 polymer ?
#
loop_
_entity_poly.entity_id
_entity_poly.type
_entity_poly.pdbx_seq_one_letter_code
_entity_poly.pdbx_strand_id
1 'polypeptide(L)'
;MPEFTATERHRGTIFSAIFLIALILAVFLATYTWIDGVHATGFLQAFGMAFATLFAFCLIDLVIIDWGLVCWLRPSWIVVRGTEQAEGWGDYMFHVREQLSPKGLAAMFGIPVVVAAAATALRLLS
;
A
#
# COMPACT_ATOMS: atom_id res chain seq x y z
N MET A 1 -14.35 -16.99 -11.95
CA MET A 1 -13.70 -17.28 -10.66
C MET A 1 -14.76 -17.73 -9.68
N PRO A 2 -14.46 -18.63 -8.72
CA PRO A 2 -15.41 -18.99 -7.67
C PRO A 2 -15.81 -17.76 -6.87
N GLU A 3 -17.08 -17.66 -6.49
CA GLU A 3 -17.55 -16.54 -5.66
C GLU A 3 -17.12 -16.73 -4.20
N PHE A 4 -16.65 -15.65 -3.57
CA PHE A 4 -16.39 -15.66 -2.14
C PHE A 4 -17.70 -15.83 -1.35
N THR A 5 -17.68 -16.70 -0.36
CA THR A 5 -18.76 -16.81 0.63
C THR A 5 -18.91 -15.51 1.42
N ALA A 6 -20.08 -15.30 2.04
CA ALA A 6 -20.32 -14.13 2.89
C ALA A 6 -19.28 -14.00 4.03
N THR A 7 -18.87 -15.13 4.62
CA THR A 7 -17.85 -15.16 5.68
C THR A 7 -16.46 -14.78 5.17
N GLU A 8 -16.05 -15.29 4.01
CA GLU A 8 -14.76 -14.92 3.39
C GLU A 8 -14.72 -13.44 3.01
N ARG A 9 -15.80 -12.92 2.44
CA ARG A 9 -15.92 -11.48 2.13
C ARG A 9 -15.79 -10.62 3.38
N HIS A 10 -16.50 -10.98 4.46
CA HIS A 10 -16.45 -10.25 5.72
C HIS A 10 -15.04 -10.27 6.34
N ARG A 11 -14.39 -11.43 6.38
CA ARG A 11 -13.00 -11.55 6.86
C ARG A 11 -12.03 -10.75 5.99
N GLY A 12 -12.17 -10.84 4.67
CA GLY A 12 -11.38 -10.07 3.71
C GLY A 12 -11.49 -8.57 3.98
N THR A 13 -12.71 -8.05 4.15
CA THR A 13 -12.92 -6.64 4.51
C THR A 13 -12.22 -6.25 5.81
N ILE A 14 -12.32 -7.07 6.86
CA ILE A 14 -11.67 -6.79 8.15
C ILE A 14 -10.15 -6.74 7.99
N PHE A 15 -9.54 -7.77 7.39
CA PHE A 15 -8.08 -7.82 7.24
C PHE A 15 -7.56 -6.69 6.34
N SER A 16 -8.26 -6.38 5.25
CA SER A 16 -7.91 -5.25 4.38
C SER A 16 -8.00 -3.91 5.12
N ALA A 17 -9.02 -3.72 5.96
CA ALA A 17 -9.16 -2.50 6.76
C ALA A 17 -8.03 -2.37 7.79
N ILE A 18 -7.72 -3.45 8.52
CA ILE A 18 -6.60 -3.47 9.47
C ILE A 18 -5.28 -3.14 8.77
N PHE A 19 -5.02 -3.79 7.64
CA PHE A 19 -3.82 -3.55 6.83
C PHE A 19 -3.73 -2.10 6.36
N LEU A 20 -4.81 -1.54 5.80
CA LEU A 20 -4.81 -0.18 5.29
C LEU A 20 -4.62 0.86 6.41
N ILE A 21 -5.27 0.67 7.56
CA ILE A 21 -5.08 1.54 8.73
C ILE A 21 -3.62 1.46 9.21
N ALA A 22 -3.05 0.27 9.31
CA ALA A 22 -1.67 0.08 9.73
C ALA A 22 -0.68 0.73 8.75
N LEU A 23 -0.90 0.58 7.44
CA LEU A 23 -0.08 1.20 6.40
C LEU A 23 -0.12 2.73 6.49
N ILE A 24 -1.32 3.32 6.53
CA ILE A 24 -1.47 4.78 6.64
C ILE A 24 -0.83 5.30 7.93
N LEU A 25 -1.03 4.60 9.04
CA LEU A 25 -0.42 4.97 10.32
C LEU A 25 1.11 4.89 10.25
N ALA A 26 1.69 3.85 9.65
CA ALA A 26 3.13 3.71 9.48
C ALA A 26 3.72 4.85 8.63
N VAL A 27 3.08 5.17 7.50
CA VAL A 27 3.49 6.30 6.64
C VAL A 27 3.36 7.63 7.38
N PHE A 28 2.30 7.82 8.17
CA PHE A 28 2.11 8.99 9.00
C PHE A 28 3.21 9.13 10.06
N LEU A 29 3.48 8.08 10.83
CA LEU A 29 4.50 8.10 11.88
C LEU A 29 5.90 8.33 11.30
N ALA A 30 6.24 7.67 10.19
CA ALA A 30 7.51 7.90 9.49
C ALA A 30 7.64 9.36 9.03
N THR A 31 6.58 9.92 8.45
CA THR A 31 6.57 11.32 8.00
C THR A 31 6.68 12.29 9.18
N TYR A 32 5.85 12.11 10.21
CA TYR A 32 5.75 12.99 11.37
C TYR A 32 7.06 13.03 12.18
N THR A 33 7.65 11.87 12.45
CA THR A 33 8.93 11.79 13.17
C THR A 33 10.09 12.35 12.36
N TRP A 34 10.08 12.18 11.03
CA TRP A 34 11.10 12.74 10.16
C TRP A 34 11.03 14.27 10.11
N ILE A 35 9.84 14.87 9.90
CA ILE A 35 9.70 16.34 9.84
C ILE A 35 10.12 17.02 11.15
N ASP A 36 9.88 16.35 12.28
CA ASP A 36 10.30 16.84 13.59
C ASP A 36 11.83 16.80 13.73
N GLY A 37 12.44 15.65 13.40
CA GLY A 37 13.89 15.44 13.52
C GLY A 37 14.74 16.29 12.57
N VAL A 38 14.27 16.61 11.36
CA VAL A 38 15.02 17.45 10.39
C VAL A 38 14.59 18.91 10.40
N HIS A 39 13.69 19.30 11.30
CA HIS A 39 13.05 20.62 11.33
C HIS A 39 12.43 21.05 9.97
N ALA A 40 11.88 20.12 9.19
CA ALA A 40 11.27 20.41 7.89
C ALA A 40 10.14 21.44 8.04
N THR A 41 10.13 22.54 7.30
CA THR A 41 9.28 23.71 7.59
C THR A 41 8.01 23.81 6.76
N GLY A 42 7.71 22.85 5.88
CA GLY A 42 6.55 22.97 4.99
C GLY A 42 5.92 21.69 4.48
N PHE A 43 4.68 21.83 4.01
CA PHE A 43 3.84 20.76 3.44
C PHE A 43 4.55 19.96 2.36
N LEU A 44 5.31 20.62 1.47
CA LEU A 44 5.98 19.94 0.36
C LEU A 44 7.05 18.96 0.83
N GLN A 45 7.76 19.26 1.93
CA GLN A 45 8.73 18.35 2.52
C GLN A 45 8.03 17.17 3.20
N ALA A 46 6.92 17.41 3.91
CA ALA A 46 6.10 16.34 4.48
C ALA A 46 5.52 15.43 3.39
N PHE A 47 5.03 16.00 2.28
CA PHE A 47 4.56 15.26 1.11
C PHE A 47 5.67 14.44 0.48
N GLY A 48 6.86 15.02 0.30
CA GLY A 48 8.02 14.30 -0.24
C GLY A 48 8.36 13.06 0.58
N MET A 49 8.40 13.18 1.91
CA MET A 49 8.67 12.05 2.80
C MET A 49 7.54 11.00 2.79
N ALA A 50 6.28 11.43 2.84
CA ALA A 50 5.12 10.53 2.79
C ALA A 50 5.06 9.78 1.44
N PHE A 51 5.32 10.49 0.34
CA PHE A 51 5.37 9.93 -1.01
C PHE A 51 6.53 8.93 -1.14
N ALA A 52 7.74 9.30 -0.71
CA ALA A 52 8.90 8.42 -0.78
C ALA A 52 8.68 7.13 0.04
N THR A 53 8.08 7.24 1.22
CA THR A 53 7.77 6.09 2.08
C THR A 53 6.74 5.17 1.42
N LEU A 54 5.64 5.72 0.93
CA LEU A 54 4.60 4.92 0.28
C LEU A 54 5.09 4.32 -1.04
N PHE A 55 5.87 5.07 -1.81
CA PHE A 55 6.49 4.59 -3.05
C PHE A 55 7.46 3.43 -2.78
N ALA A 56 8.29 3.53 -1.74
CA ALA A 56 9.16 2.45 -1.33
C ALA A 56 8.36 1.21 -0.91
N PHE A 57 7.26 1.39 -0.16
CA PHE A 57 6.33 0.29 0.14
C PHE A 57 5.78 -0.36 -1.14
N CYS A 58 5.28 0.43 -2.09
CA CYS A 58 4.74 -0.10 -3.35
C CYS A 58 5.81 -0.84 -4.19
N LEU A 59 7.05 -0.38 -4.18
CA LEU A 59 8.15 -1.08 -4.84
C LEU A 59 8.49 -2.41 -4.16
N ILE A 60 8.52 -2.43 -2.82
CA ILE A 60 8.76 -3.66 -2.04
C ILE A 60 7.62 -4.64 -2.28
N ASP A 61 6.37 -4.20 -2.24
CA ASP A 61 5.20 -5.02 -2.52
C ASP A 61 5.27 -5.61 -3.93
N LEU A 62 5.51 -4.78 -4.95
CA LEU A 62 5.62 -5.24 -6.34
C LEU A 62 6.75 -6.25 -6.55
N VAL A 63 7.95 -6.00 -6.04
CA VAL A 63 9.12 -6.84 -6.33
C VAL A 63 9.20 -8.06 -5.42
N ILE A 64 8.95 -7.89 -4.13
CA ILE A 64 9.14 -8.96 -3.15
C ILE A 64 7.87 -9.79 -3.02
N ILE A 65 6.71 -9.15 -2.87
CA ILE A 65 5.45 -9.84 -2.64
C ILE A 65 4.86 -10.31 -3.96
N ASP A 66 4.53 -9.41 -4.87
CA ASP A 66 3.87 -9.76 -6.13
C ASP A 66 4.75 -10.62 -7.04
N TRP A 67 5.98 -10.20 -7.28
CA TRP A 67 6.87 -10.94 -8.17
C TRP A 67 7.52 -12.13 -7.48
N GLY A 68 8.16 -11.93 -6.33
CA GLY A 68 8.88 -12.99 -5.63
C GLY A 68 7.97 -14.06 -5.03
N LEU A 69 6.97 -13.65 -4.25
CA LEU A 69 6.12 -14.58 -3.50
C LEU A 69 4.92 -15.08 -4.32
N VAL A 70 4.20 -14.18 -5.00
CA VAL A 70 2.95 -14.52 -5.72
C VAL A 70 3.24 -15.13 -7.10
N CYS A 71 4.08 -14.50 -7.93
CA CYS A 71 4.37 -14.96 -9.28
C CYS A 71 5.40 -16.10 -9.33
N TRP A 72 6.51 -15.96 -8.59
CA TRP A 72 7.63 -16.89 -8.67
C TRP A 72 7.49 -18.10 -7.74
N LEU A 73 7.41 -17.88 -6.41
CA LEU A 73 7.36 -18.98 -5.44
C LEU A 73 5.99 -19.68 -5.43
N ARG A 74 4.92 -18.90 -5.50
CA ARG A 74 3.52 -19.33 -5.59
C ARG A 74 3.19 -20.50 -4.65
N PRO A 75 3.40 -20.36 -3.32
CA PRO A 75 3.14 -21.45 -2.40
C PRO A 75 1.63 -21.74 -2.29
N SER A 76 1.27 -23.00 -2.07
CA SER A 76 -0.13 -23.47 -2.13
C SER A 76 -1.08 -22.82 -1.13
N TRP A 77 -0.57 -22.25 -0.03
CA TRP A 77 -1.36 -21.54 0.97
C TRP A 77 -1.70 -20.08 0.58
N ILE A 78 -1.02 -19.52 -0.42
CA ILE A 78 -1.41 -18.22 -1.02
C ILE A 78 -2.42 -18.44 -2.15
N VAL A 79 -2.25 -19.52 -2.92
CA VAL A 79 -3.10 -19.80 -4.07
C VAL A 79 -4.54 -20.02 -3.61
N VAL A 80 -5.42 -19.09 -3.99
CA VAL A 80 -6.84 -19.17 -3.67
C VAL A 80 -7.43 -20.38 -4.37
N ARG A 81 -8.10 -21.24 -3.60
CA ARG A 81 -8.64 -22.49 -4.09
C ARG A 81 -9.64 -22.25 -5.24
N GLY A 82 -9.49 -22.98 -6.34
CA GLY A 82 -10.27 -22.77 -7.57
C GLY A 82 -9.74 -21.66 -8.49
N THR A 83 -8.56 -21.11 -8.22
CA THR A 83 -7.86 -20.14 -9.09
C THR A 83 -6.48 -20.61 -9.53
N GLU A 84 -6.15 -21.88 -9.31
CA GLU A 84 -4.82 -22.46 -9.54
C GLU A 84 -4.34 -22.27 -10.99
N GLN A 85 -5.29 -22.29 -11.93
CA GLN A 85 -5.08 -22.14 -13.36
C GLN A 85 -5.24 -20.69 -13.86
N ALA A 86 -5.49 -19.73 -12.96
CA ALA A 86 -5.62 -18.33 -13.37
C ALA A 86 -4.26 -17.83 -13.91
N GLU A 87 -4.30 -17.24 -15.11
CA GLU A 87 -3.13 -16.67 -15.79
C GLU A 87 -2.44 -15.60 -14.93
N GLY A 88 -3.22 -14.89 -14.11
CA GLY A 88 -2.76 -13.79 -13.27
C GLY A 88 -1.60 -14.14 -12.35
N TRP A 89 -1.49 -15.37 -11.81
CA TRP A 89 -0.37 -15.66 -10.92
C TRP A 89 0.97 -16.04 -11.54
N GLY A 90 1.15 -15.89 -12.85
CA GLY A 90 2.49 -15.85 -13.44
C GLY A 90 2.75 -14.53 -14.17
N ASP A 91 1.81 -13.58 -14.12
CA ASP A 91 1.87 -12.36 -14.91
C ASP A 91 2.46 -11.20 -14.10
N TYR A 92 3.78 -11.06 -14.18
CA TYR A 92 4.52 -9.96 -13.56
C TYR A 92 4.02 -8.59 -14.03
N MET A 93 3.61 -8.48 -15.30
CA MET A 93 3.19 -7.21 -15.89
C MET A 93 1.76 -6.83 -15.54
N PHE A 94 0.92 -7.80 -15.19
CA PHE A 94 -0.39 -7.53 -14.60
C PHE A 94 -0.25 -6.67 -13.34
N HIS A 95 0.65 -7.03 -12.42
CA HIS A 95 0.87 -6.27 -11.18
C HIS A 95 1.40 -4.85 -11.44
N VAL A 96 2.29 -4.66 -12.41
CA VAL A 96 2.75 -3.32 -12.82
C VAL A 96 1.59 -2.49 -13.36
N ARG A 97 0.77 -3.07 -14.24
CA ARG A 97 -0.37 -2.37 -14.86
C ARG A 97 -1.42 -1.98 -13.82
N GLU A 98 -1.69 -2.85 -12.85
CA GLU A 98 -2.62 -2.55 -11.75
C GLU A 98 -2.06 -1.48 -10.80
N GLN A 99 -0.77 -1.55 -10.46
CA GLN A 99 -0.10 -0.52 -9.65
C GLN A 99 -0.12 0.86 -10.33
N LEU A 100 0.00 0.89 -11.66
CA LEU A 100 -0.07 2.10 -12.48
C LEU A 100 -1.49 2.42 -12.99
N SER A 101 -2.50 1.68 -12.57
CA SER A 101 -3.89 1.97 -12.93
C SER A 101 -4.31 3.34 -12.37
N PRO A 102 -5.38 3.97 -12.90
CA PRO A 102 -5.88 5.24 -12.34
C PRO A 102 -6.15 5.18 -10.83
N LYS A 103 -6.60 4.02 -10.32
CA LYS A 103 -6.83 3.81 -8.88
C LYS A 103 -5.51 3.70 -8.11
N GLY A 104 -4.55 2.95 -8.64
CA GLY A 104 -3.22 2.81 -8.05
C GLY A 104 -2.50 4.15 -7.96
N LEU A 105 -2.49 4.93 -9.05
CA LEU A 105 -1.94 6.28 -9.08
C LEU A 105 -2.68 7.22 -8.12
N ALA A 106 -4.02 7.19 -8.09
CA ALA A 106 -4.80 8.00 -7.15
C ALA A 106 -4.45 7.70 -5.69
N ALA A 107 -4.26 6.43 -5.33
CA ALA A 107 -3.79 6.05 -3.99
C ALA A 107 -2.35 6.52 -3.73
N MET A 108 -1.44 6.30 -4.69
CA MET A 108 -0.02 6.63 -4.59
C MET A 108 0.24 8.12 -4.38
N PHE A 109 -0.59 9.01 -4.96
CA PHE A 109 -0.47 10.45 -4.74
C PHE A 109 -1.44 10.98 -3.67
N GLY A 110 -2.64 10.43 -3.57
CA GLY A 110 -3.68 10.90 -2.66
C GLY A 110 -3.37 10.62 -1.19
N ILE A 111 -2.90 9.41 -0.86
CA ILE A 111 -2.55 9.06 0.52
C ILE A 111 -1.43 9.97 1.06
N PRO A 112 -0.33 10.20 0.33
CA PRO A 112 0.71 11.14 0.78
C PRO A 112 0.21 12.56 0.98
N VAL A 113 -0.71 13.06 0.15
CA VAL A 113 -1.33 14.39 0.36
C VAL A 113 -2.06 14.45 1.69
N VAL A 114 -2.89 13.45 2.00
CA VAL A 114 -3.65 13.39 3.26
C VAL A 114 -2.71 13.28 4.45
N VAL A 115 -1.71 12.40 4.37
CA VAL A 115 -0.71 12.22 5.44
C VAL A 115 0.09 13.50 5.68
N ALA A 116 0.58 14.13 4.62
CA ALA A 116 1.35 15.36 4.72
C ALA A 116 0.54 16.51 5.31
N ALA A 117 -0.73 16.64 4.92
CA ALA A 117 -1.65 17.62 5.49
C ALA A 117 -1.85 17.38 7.00
N ALA A 118 -2.13 16.13 7.39
CA ALA A 118 -2.31 15.75 8.78
C ALA A 118 -1.05 15.99 9.62
N ALA A 119 0.12 15.58 9.13
CA ALA A 119 1.39 15.73 9.86
C ALA A 119 1.77 17.21 10.01
N THR A 120 1.58 18.01 8.97
CA THR A 120 1.85 19.46 9.00
C THR A 120 0.88 20.16 9.95
N ALA A 121 -0.41 19.85 9.88
CA ALA A 121 -1.42 20.43 10.76
C ALA A 121 -1.17 20.08 12.23
N LEU A 122 -0.85 18.82 12.54
CA LEU A 122 -0.55 18.40 13.91
C LEU A 122 0.66 19.15 14.47
N ARG A 123 1.71 19.31 13.67
CA ARG A 123 2.93 20.05 14.07
C ARG A 123 2.69 21.53 14.33
N LEU A 124 1.70 22.15 13.67
CA LEU A 124 1.31 23.53 13.92
C LEU A 124 0.49 23.70 15.22
N LEU A 125 -0.08 22.61 15.73
CA LEU A 125 -0.93 22.59 16.93
C LEU A 125 -0.19 22.12 18.19
N SER A 126 0.98 21.48 18.04
CA SER A 126 1.87 21.02 19.12
C SER A 126 2.92 22.07 19.46
#